data_AF-A0A2V6U1A9-F1
#
_entry.id   AF-A0A2V6U1A9-F1
#
_cell.length_a   1.000
_cell.length_b   1.000
_cell.length_c   1.000
_cell.angle_alpha   90.00
_cell.angle_beta   90.00
_cell.angle_gamma   90.00
#
_symmetry.space_group_name_H-M   'P 1'
#
loop_
_entity.id
_entity.type
_entity.pdbx_description
1 polymer ?
#
loop_
_entity_poly.entity_id
_entity_poly.type
_entity_poly.pdbx_seq_one_letter_code
_entity_poly.pdbx_strand_id
1 'polypeptide(L)'
;VERVDVLEIEPAVIEASRFFRDFHGDVLRDPRVRATIGDGRNFLQASSAAYDVIISEPSNPWMSGLAALFSREFFLLARARLRPGGVMLQWVQSYNLAPEHLKMVVATFREAFPATSIWEPTPGDFLLLGRVDRVPLDARRLRERWETEPRVRADFERLGMGGWAGMLGLFVLGEEDAARLAAGARLNTDDRLPLEFGAPRALYLETSLPNRAMVASFRSADLPALTPESAPLMDQRGNRYWVGVGCLRRGDPAAALAHFERVLQLDPTHTPAAIAAAMAALQLGRPAPALDFAQRALARPPAPPAALFLAGVSAWWLGRGEEAGSYLERASALEPGNAEFRETLRRFRSGTLSR
;
A
#
# COMPACT_ATOMS: atom_id res chain seq x y z
N VAL A 1 9.13 4.99 -21.30
CA VAL A 1 9.84 6.08 -20.60
C VAL A 1 11.06 6.46 -21.43
N GLU A 2 11.12 7.71 -21.87
CA GLU A 2 12.19 8.24 -22.73
C GLU A 2 13.28 8.95 -21.92
N ARG A 3 12.92 9.56 -20.78
CA ARG A 3 13.83 10.29 -19.89
C ARG A 3 13.32 10.24 -18.45
N VAL A 4 14.24 10.21 -17.50
CA VAL A 4 14.01 10.36 -16.06
C VAL A 4 15.03 11.35 -15.52
N ASP A 5 14.57 12.45 -14.92
CA ASP A 5 15.44 13.36 -14.16
C ASP A 5 15.31 13.01 -12.68
N VAL A 6 16.44 12.73 -12.03
CA VAL A 6 16.51 12.42 -10.59
C VAL A 6 17.19 13.59 -9.89
N LEU A 7 16.50 14.18 -8.92
CA LEU A 7 17.00 15.33 -8.16
C LEU A 7 17.28 14.84 -6.74
N GLU A 8 18.55 14.85 -6.36
CA GLU A 8 19.01 14.42 -5.04
C GLU A 8 19.84 15.54 -4.43
N ILE A 9 19.51 15.95 -3.21
CA ILE A 9 20.19 17.08 -2.55
C ILE A 9 21.54 16.67 -1.96
N GLU A 10 21.69 15.40 -1.54
CA GLU A 10 22.87 14.89 -0.85
C GLU A 10 23.74 14.02 -1.79
N PRO A 11 24.92 14.51 -2.24
CA PRO A 11 25.86 13.75 -3.05
C PRO A 11 26.20 12.36 -2.51
N ALA A 12 26.27 12.21 -1.18
CA ALA A 12 26.58 10.93 -0.55
C ALA A 12 25.51 9.86 -0.82
N VAL A 13 24.24 10.23 -1.05
CA VAL A 13 23.18 9.28 -1.41
C VAL A 13 23.42 8.72 -2.82
N ILE A 14 23.81 9.58 -3.77
CA ILE A 14 24.21 9.15 -5.12
C ILE A 14 25.46 8.26 -5.08
N GLU A 15 26.44 8.59 -4.24
CA GLU A 15 27.61 7.73 -4.06
C GLU A 15 27.23 6.36 -3.45
N ALA A 16 26.39 6.38 -2.41
CA ALA A 16 25.95 5.18 -1.69
C ALA A 16 25.09 4.25 -2.56
N SER A 17 24.37 4.77 -3.56
CA SER A 17 23.58 3.98 -4.51
C SER A 17 24.36 2.78 -5.06
N ARG A 18 25.67 2.89 -5.30
CA ARG A 18 26.48 1.78 -5.83
C ARG A 18 26.46 0.51 -4.96
N PHE A 19 26.14 0.62 -3.68
CA PHE A 19 26.02 -0.51 -2.75
C PHE A 19 24.66 -1.22 -2.84
N PHE A 20 23.68 -0.63 -3.52
CA PHE A 20 22.30 -1.12 -3.62
C PHE A 20 21.90 -1.51 -5.05
N ARG A 21 22.87 -1.80 -5.91
CA ARG A 21 22.64 -2.13 -7.34
C ARG A 21 21.65 -3.27 -7.55
N ASP A 22 21.67 -4.26 -6.68
CA ASP A 22 20.77 -5.42 -6.75
C ASP A 22 19.30 -5.05 -6.45
N PHE A 23 19.07 -3.95 -5.72
CA PHE A 23 17.74 -3.47 -5.36
C PHE A 23 17.16 -2.52 -6.41
N HIS A 24 17.98 -1.61 -6.95
CA HIS A 24 17.51 -0.59 -7.91
C HIS A 24 17.93 -0.86 -9.36
N GLY A 25 18.51 -2.03 -9.66
CA GLY A 25 18.88 -2.44 -11.01
C GLY A 25 19.93 -1.55 -11.70
N ASP A 26 20.86 -0.98 -10.92
CA ASP A 26 21.91 -0.06 -11.40
C ASP A 26 21.37 1.15 -12.21
N VAL A 27 20.16 1.64 -11.85
CA VAL A 27 19.39 2.68 -12.56
C VAL A 27 20.18 3.92 -13.00
N LEU A 28 21.19 4.36 -12.24
CA LEU A 28 22.01 5.52 -12.57
C LEU A 28 22.88 5.32 -13.83
N ARG A 29 23.04 4.08 -14.31
CA ARG A 29 23.71 3.78 -15.58
C ARG A 29 22.77 3.74 -16.78
N ASP A 30 21.46 3.79 -16.57
CA ASP A 30 20.51 3.83 -17.67
C ASP A 30 20.66 5.17 -18.42
N PRO A 31 20.88 5.18 -19.75
CA PRO A 31 21.13 6.41 -20.50
C PRO A 31 19.95 7.39 -20.50
N ARG A 32 18.77 6.93 -20.07
CA ARG A 32 17.57 7.76 -19.92
C ARG A 32 17.56 8.52 -18.59
N VAL A 33 18.37 8.12 -17.62
CA VAL A 33 18.41 8.67 -16.27
C VAL A 33 19.45 9.77 -16.18
N ARG A 34 19.05 10.93 -15.68
CA ARG A 34 19.92 12.08 -15.44
C ARG A 34 19.80 12.48 -13.97
N ALA A 35 20.78 12.06 -13.18
CA ALA A 35 20.89 12.50 -11.79
C ALA A 35 21.53 13.89 -11.73
N THR A 36 20.90 14.81 -11.00
CA THR A 36 21.42 16.15 -10.73
C THR A 36 21.46 16.36 -9.22
N ILE A 37 22.61 16.78 -8.72
CA ILE A 37 22.73 17.18 -7.32
C ILE A 37 22.11 18.54 -7.13
N GLY A 38 21.09 18.64 -6.27
CA GLY A 38 20.46 19.89 -5.93
C GLY A 38 19.06 19.74 -5.38
N ASP A 39 18.52 20.86 -4.89
CA ASP A 39 17.15 20.91 -4.39
C ASP A 39 16.12 20.79 -5.53
N GLY A 40 15.22 19.82 -5.41
CA GLY A 40 14.22 19.52 -6.44
C GLY A 40 13.24 20.67 -6.67
N ARG A 41 12.90 21.44 -5.64
CA ARG A 41 12.02 22.61 -5.77
C ARG A 41 12.70 23.74 -6.55
N ASN A 42 13.95 24.05 -6.26
CA ASN A 42 14.77 25.01 -7.00
C ASN A 42 14.92 24.59 -8.47
N PHE A 43 15.17 23.31 -8.72
CA PHE A 43 15.23 22.78 -10.08
C PHE A 43 13.90 22.99 -10.84
N LEU A 44 12.76 22.68 -10.23
CA LEU A 44 11.45 22.92 -10.85
C LEU A 44 11.15 24.41 -11.04
N GLN A 45 11.68 25.31 -10.21
CA GLN A 45 11.55 26.76 -10.41
C GLN A 45 12.36 27.23 -11.62
N ALA A 46 13.62 26.79 -11.74
CA ALA A 46 14.54 27.26 -12.78
C ALA A 46 14.34 26.57 -14.15
N SER A 47 13.90 25.31 -14.16
CA SER A 47 13.70 24.54 -15.39
C SER A 47 12.53 25.07 -16.21
N SER A 48 12.50 24.81 -17.52
CA SER A 48 11.30 24.96 -18.37
C SER A 48 10.70 23.61 -18.79
N ALA A 49 11.29 22.50 -18.31
CA ALA A 49 10.85 21.16 -18.65
C ALA A 49 9.44 20.88 -18.15
N ALA A 50 8.70 20.10 -18.95
CA ALA A 50 7.38 19.58 -18.61
C ALA A 50 7.41 18.05 -18.58
N TYR A 51 6.76 17.48 -17.58
CA TYR A 51 6.80 16.05 -17.24
C TYR A 51 5.41 15.41 -17.37
N ASP A 52 5.38 14.13 -17.71
CA ASP A 52 4.16 13.32 -17.64
C ASP A 52 3.91 12.81 -16.20
N VAL A 53 4.99 12.62 -15.43
CA VAL A 53 4.97 12.13 -14.05
C VAL A 53 5.97 12.92 -13.22
N ILE A 54 5.56 13.41 -12.05
CA ILE A 54 6.45 13.94 -11.00
C ILE A 54 6.25 13.11 -9.75
N ILE A 55 7.33 12.62 -9.15
CA ILE A 55 7.31 11.88 -7.89
C ILE A 55 8.13 12.67 -6.88
N SER A 56 7.53 12.96 -5.73
CA SER A 56 8.15 13.65 -4.61
C SER A 56 8.12 12.73 -3.40
N GLU A 57 9.29 12.20 -3.06
CA GLU A 57 9.54 11.35 -1.89
C GLU A 57 10.66 11.99 -1.04
N PRO A 58 10.36 13.10 -0.36
CA PRO A 58 11.34 13.77 0.47
C PRO A 58 11.48 13.03 1.81
N SER A 59 12.48 13.42 2.62
CA SER A 59 12.55 12.95 4.02
C SER A 59 11.33 13.43 4.82
N ASN A 60 11.18 12.90 6.04
CA ASN A 60 10.04 13.20 6.89
C ASN A 60 9.91 14.72 7.16
N PRO A 61 8.69 15.28 7.24
CA PRO A 61 8.45 16.73 7.39
C PRO A 61 8.98 17.38 8.68
N TRP A 62 9.41 16.61 9.68
CA TRP A 62 10.05 17.16 10.89
C TRP A 62 11.51 17.54 10.67
N MET A 63 12.12 17.12 9.56
CA MET A 63 13.45 17.56 9.18
C MET A 63 13.37 19.00 8.68
N SER A 64 14.33 19.84 9.09
CA SER A 64 14.26 21.28 8.80
C SER A 64 14.26 21.56 7.29
N GLY A 65 13.36 22.43 6.86
CA GLY A 65 13.19 22.84 5.45
C GLY A 65 12.32 21.89 4.62
N LEU A 66 12.06 20.66 5.09
CA LEU A 66 11.29 19.67 4.33
C LEU A 66 9.81 20.05 4.25
N ALA A 67 9.28 20.79 5.23
CA ALA A 67 7.91 21.26 5.21
C ALA A 67 7.59 22.13 3.98
N ALA A 68 8.60 22.77 3.37
CA ALA A 68 8.45 23.56 2.15
C ALA A 68 8.17 22.70 0.89
N LEU A 69 8.46 21.40 0.94
CA LEU A 69 8.06 20.42 -0.09
C LEU A 69 6.64 19.87 0.13
N PHE A 70 5.93 20.40 1.14
CA PHE A 70 4.52 20.14 1.39
C PHE A 70 3.69 21.43 1.35
N SER A 71 4.23 22.52 0.77
CA SER A 71 3.53 23.80 0.68
C SER A 71 2.63 23.87 -0.57
N ARG A 72 1.61 24.73 -0.49
CA ARG A 72 0.71 25.02 -1.62
C ARG A 72 1.51 25.48 -2.84
N GLU A 73 2.48 26.36 -2.64
CA GLU A 73 3.31 26.93 -3.69
C GLU A 73 4.18 25.86 -4.37
N PHE A 74 4.75 24.92 -3.61
CA PHE A 74 5.46 23.79 -4.19
C PHE A 74 4.55 22.90 -5.04
N PHE A 75 3.37 22.55 -4.55
CA PHE A 75 2.44 21.72 -5.33
C PHE A 75 1.90 22.43 -6.58
N LEU A 76 1.63 23.73 -6.50
CA LEU A 76 1.25 24.55 -7.66
C LEU A 76 2.39 24.62 -8.69
N LEU A 77 3.63 24.79 -8.22
CA LEU A 77 4.82 24.75 -9.08
C LEU A 77 4.94 23.39 -9.77
N ALA A 78 4.83 22.28 -9.04
CA ALA A 78 4.89 20.94 -9.60
C ALA A 78 3.78 20.73 -10.64
N ARG A 79 2.54 21.15 -10.35
CA ARG A 79 1.43 21.12 -11.31
C ARG A 79 1.72 21.92 -12.58
N ALA A 80 2.33 23.10 -12.47
CA ALA A 80 2.70 23.92 -13.62
C ALA A 80 3.78 23.27 -14.50
N ARG A 81 4.52 22.28 -13.98
CA ARG A 81 5.49 21.47 -14.73
C ARG A 81 4.92 20.15 -15.25
N LEU A 82 3.63 19.87 -15.05
CA LEU A 82 2.98 18.70 -15.62
C LEU A 82 2.35 19.03 -16.97
N ARG A 83 2.49 18.10 -17.92
CA ARG A 83 1.73 18.11 -19.18
C ARG A 83 0.25 17.81 -18.93
N PRO A 84 -0.65 18.14 -19.88
CA PRO A 84 -2.01 17.60 -19.88
C PRO A 84 -1.99 16.07 -19.72
N GLY A 85 -2.89 15.52 -18.90
CA GLY A 85 -2.88 14.11 -18.50
C GLY A 85 -1.80 13.72 -17.48
N GLY A 86 -0.93 14.66 -17.07
CA GLY A 86 0.16 14.39 -16.15
C GLY A 86 -0.29 14.13 -14.71
N VAL A 87 0.58 13.46 -13.95
CA VAL A 87 0.30 13.09 -12.55
C VAL A 87 1.44 13.45 -11.61
N MET A 88 1.09 13.85 -10.39
CA MET A 88 2.02 14.02 -9.28
C MET A 88 1.76 12.93 -8.23
N LEU A 89 2.82 12.32 -7.73
CA LEU A 89 2.80 11.46 -6.56
C LEU A 89 3.56 12.17 -5.43
N GLN A 90 2.93 12.34 -4.27
CA GLN A 90 3.56 12.84 -3.06
C GLN A 90 3.48 11.77 -1.98
N TRP A 91 4.63 11.34 -1.46
CA TRP A 91 4.66 10.50 -0.27
C TRP A 91 4.42 11.33 0.99
N VAL A 92 3.70 10.77 1.96
CA VAL A 92 3.53 11.32 3.31
C VAL A 92 3.32 10.19 4.31
N GLN A 93 4.02 10.23 5.44
CA GLN A 93 3.84 9.21 6.47
C GLN A 93 2.58 9.42 7.34
N SER A 94 2.08 8.35 7.94
CA SER A 94 1.02 8.38 8.96
C SER A 94 1.55 8.34 10.39
N TYR A 95 2.83 8.01 10.60
CA TYR A 95 3.47 7.94 11.91
C TYR A 95 4.17 9.25 12.28
N ASN A 96 4.37 9.49 13.58
CA ASN A 96 5.06 10.66 14.12
C ASN A 96 4.57 12.00 13.53
N LEU A 97 3.27 12.08 13.22
CA LEU A 97 2.62 13.21 12.56
C LEU A 97 1.22 13.39 13.14
N ALA A 98 0.95 14.55 13.74
CA ALA A 98 -0.35 14.82 14.33
C ALA A 98 -1.49 14.72 13.28
N PRO A 99 -2.68 14.19 13.61
CA PRO A 99 -3.77 14.01 12.65
C PRO A 99 -4.18 15.27 11.89
N GLU A 100 -4.15 16.42 12.56
CA GLU A 100 -4.40 17.73 11.97
C GLU A 100 -3.35 18.13 10.92
N HIS A 101 -2.10 17.71 11.10
CA HIS A 101 -1.03 17.97 10.13
C HIS A 101 -1.13 17.06 8.91
N LEU A 102 -1.50 15.79 9.10
CA LEU A 102 -1.80 14.90 7.97
C LEU A 102 -2.97 15.45 7.13
N LYS A 103 -4.07 15.87 7.80
CA LYS A 103 -5.20 16.54 7.13
C LYS A 103 -4.78 17.80 6.37
N MET A 104 -3.93 18.61 6.98
CA MET A 104 -3.37 19.81 6.35
C MET A 104 -2.55 19.49 5.10
N VAL A 105 -1.70 18.45 5.13
CA VAL A 105 -0.93 18.03 3.95
C VAL A 105 -1.88 17.60 2.83
N VAL A 106 -2.90 16.79 3.13
CA VAL A 106 -3.91 16.38 2.13
C VAL A 106 -4.66 17.59 1.59
N ALA A 107 -5.09 18.52 2.43
CA ALA A 107 -5.79 19.73 1.99
C ALA A 107 -4.90 20.62 1.11
N THR A 108 -3.65 20.81 1.50
CA THR A 108 -2.67 21.62 0.75
C THR A 108 -2.36 20.99 -0.61
N PHE A 109 -2.18 19.67 -0.67
CA PHE A 109 -2.00 18.95 -1.93
C PHE A 109 -3.21 19.10 -2.85
N ARG A 110 -4.42 19.02 -2.30
CA ARG A 110 -5.68 19.14 -3.05
C ARG A 110 -5.94 20.53 -3.63
N GLU A 111 -5.41 21.59 -3.03
CA GLU A 111 -5.47 22.95 -3.62
C GLU A 111 -4.81 22.98 -5.00
N ALA A 112 -3.67 22.29 -5.14
CA ALA A 112 -3.03 22.11 -6.44
C ALA A 112 -3.71 21.02 -7.26
N PHE A 113 -4.13 19.91 -6.66
CA PHE A 113 -4.70 18.77 -7.36
C PHE A 113 -6.10 18.39 -6.84
N PRO A 114 -7.18 19.03 -7.34
CA PRO A 114 -8.53 18.65 -6.91
C PRO A 114 -8.85 17.17 -7.16
N ALA A 115 -8.31 16.59 -8.25
CA ALA A 115 -8.42 15.18 -8.63
C ALA A 115 -7.40 14.30 -7.89
N THR A 116 -7.50 14.24 -6.56
CA THR A 116 -6.58 13.47 -5.69
C THR A 116 -7.15 12.11 -5.32
N SER A 117 -6.30 11.08 -5.27
CA SER A 117 -6.59 9.80 -4.61
C SER A 117 -5.48 9.45 -3.62
N ILE A 118 -5.80 8.66 -2.60
CA ILE A 118 -4.85 8.22 -1.57
C ILE A 118 -4.66 6.72 -1.67
N TRP A 119 -3.41 6.29 -1.61
CA TRP A 119 -2.99 4.89 -1.67
C TRP A 119 -2.07 4.58 -0.49
N GLU A 120 -2.04 3.34 -0.03
CA GLU A 120 -1.17 2.89 1.06
C GLU A 120 -0.49 1.58 0.64
N PRO A 121 0.71 1.65 0.02
CA PRO A 121 1.45 0.45 -0.40
C PRO A 121 2.00 -0.38 0.76
N THR A 122 2.35 0.30 1.86
CA THR A 122 2.90 -0.29 3.08
C THR A 122 2.20 0.38 4.27
N PRO A 123 1.83 -0.37 5.32
CA PRO A 123 1.19 0.22 6.50
C PRO A 123 2.04 1.36 7.08
N GLY A 124 1.47 2.57 7.11
CA GLY A 124 2.16 3.75 7.60
C GLY A 124 2.60 4.75 6.54
N ASP A 125 2.64 4.35 5.27
CA ASP A 125 3.09 5.18 4.15
C ASP A 125 1.93 5.48 3.21
N PHE A 126 1.51 6.75 3.16
CA PHE A 126 0.51 7.19 2.19
C PHE A 126 1.17 7.78 0.95
N LEU A 127 0.56 7.50 -0.19
CA LEU A 127 0.85 8.14 -1.47
C LEU A 127 -0.36 8.95 -1.89
N LEU A 128 -0.19 10.27 -1.99
CA LEU A 128 -1.17 11.17 -2.56
C LEU A 128 -0.93 11.25 -4.07
N LEU A 129 -1.85 10.72 -4.87
CA LEU A 129 -1.79 10.76 -6.33
C LEU A 129 -2.73 11.87 -6.84
N GLY A 130 -2.14 12.95 -7.31
CA GLY A 130 -2.82 14.10 -7.91
C GLY A 130 -2.78 14.04 -9.43
N ARG A 131 -3.93 14.16 -10.09
CA ARG A 131 -4.01 14.21 -11.55
C ARG A 131 -4.34 15.62 -12.03
N VAL A 132 -3.76 16.03 -13.15
CA VAL A 132 -4.16 17.27 -13.82
C VAL A 132 -5.60 17.18 -14.29
N ASP A 133 -5.98 16.01 -14.84
CA ASP A 133 -7.31 15.75 -15.38
C ASP A 133 -8.13 14.78 -14.51
N ARG A 134 -9.45 14.97 -14.50
CA ARG A 134 -10.42 14.11 -13.79
C ARG A 134 -10.86 12.93 -14.67
N VAL A 135 -9.95 12.02 -14.97
CA VAL A 135 -10.23 10.83 -15.79
C VAL A 135 -10.23 9.57 -14.93
N PRO A 136 -11.28 8.73 -14.98
CA PRO A 136 -11.28 7.41 -14.34
C PRO A 136 -10.11 6.54 -14.80
N LEU A 137 -9.66 5.64 -13.94
CA LEU A 137 -8.55 4.74 -14.23
C LEU A 137 -8.98 3.67 -15.24
N ASP A 138 -8.23 3.54 -16.34
CA ASP A 138 -8.42 2.43 -17.28
C ASP A 138 -7.64 1.20 -16.80
N ALA A 139 -8.33 0.27 -16.15
CA ALA A 139 -7.71 -0.94 -15.63
C ALA A 139 -7.17 -1.86 -16.74
N ARG A 140 -7.63 -1.72 -18.00
CA ARG A 140 -7.08 -2.47 -19.14
C ARG A 140 -5.62 -2.08 -19.39
N ARG A 141 -5.27 -0.79 -19.21
CA ARG A 141 -3.87 -0.32 -19.36
C ARG A 141 -2.96 -0.86 -18.26
N LEU A 142 -3.46 -0.99 -17.03
CA LEU A 142 -2.70 -1.60 -15.94
C LEU A 142 -2.39 -3.07 -16.22
N ARG A 143 -3.41 -3.82 -16.65
CA ARG A 143 -3.25 -5.21 -17.09
C ARG A 143 -2.28 -5.33 -18.26
N GLU A 144 -2.44 -4.51 -19.29
CA GLU A 144 -1.57 -4.50 -20.47
C GLU A 144 -0.11 -4.26 -20.08
N ARG A 145 0.16 -3.27 -19.21
CA ARG A 145 1.52 -2.99 -18.72
C ARG A 145 2.10 -4.18 -17.95
N TRP A 146 1.30 -4.81 -17.10
CA TRP A 146 1.73 -6.02 -16.40
C TRP A 146 2.10 -7.16 -17.36
N GLU A 147 1.30 -7.36 -18.41
CA GLU A 147 1.49 -8.45 -19.39
C GLU A 147 2.69 -8.18 -20.32
N THR A 148 2.94 -6.91 -20.66
CA THR A 148 3.93 -6.51 -21.65
C THR A 148 5.29 -6.10 -21.08
N GLU A 149 5.37 -5.73 -19.79
CA GLU A 149 6.60 -5.24 -19.16
C GLU A 149 7.10 -6.19 -18.06
N PRO A 150 8.05 -7.11 -18.36
CA PRO A 150 8.54 -8.09 -17.39
C PRO A 150 9.18 -7.48 -16.13
N ARG A 151 9.81 -6.31 -16.26
CA ARG A 151 10.40 -5.59 -15.12
C ARG A 151 9.33 -5.12 -14.15
N VAL A 152 8.22 -4.59 -14.65
CA VAL A 152 7.07 -4.20 -13.84
C VAL A 152 6.55 -5.40 -13.07
N ARG A 153 6.31 -6.52 -13.76
CA ARG A 153 5.88 -7.77 -13.09
C ARG A 153 6.85 -8.20 -11.99
N ALA A 154 8.15 -8.22 -12.26
CA ALA A 154 9.17 -8.60 -11.28
C ALA A 154 9.17 -7.69 -10.05
N ASP A 155 8.99 -6.37 -10.23
CA ASP A 155 8.91 -5.42 -9.12
C ASP A 155 7.68 -5.70 -8.24
N PHE A 156 6.52 -5.97 -8.84
CA PHE A 156 5.31 -6.35 -8.09
C PHE A 156 5.43 -7.71 -7.40
N GLU A 157 6.09 -8.69 -8.02
CA GLU A 157 6.35 -10.00 -7.41
C GLU A 157 7.23 -9.86 -6.16
N ARG A 158 8.24 -8.97 -6.18
CA ARG A 158 9.03 -8.62 -4.97
C ARG A 158 8.16 -7.98 -3.87
N LEU A 159 7.08 -7.32 -4.25
CA LEU A 159 6.05 -6.80 -3.34
C LEU A 159 4.99 -7.87 -2.98
N GLY A 160 5.21 -9.14 -3.30
CA GLY A 160 4.28 -10.23 -2.98
C GLY A 160 2.96 -10.18 -3.76
N MET A 161 2.89 -9.40 -4.83
CA MET A 161 1.74 -9.35 -5.72
C MET A 161 2.05 -10.16 -6.98
N GLY A 162 1.40 -11.32 -7.16
CA GLY A 162 1.52 -12.15 -8.35
C GLY A 162 0.48 -11.84 -9.44
N GLY A 163 -0.28 -10.75 -9.28
CA GLY A 163 -1.24 -10.31 -10.27
C GLY A 163 -1.49 -8.80 -10.19
N TRP A 164 -1.64 -8.18 -11.36
CA TRP A 164 -1.75 -6.73 -11.53
C TRP A 164 -2.85 -6.10 -10.66
N ALA A 165 -3.99 -6.77 -10.49
CA ALA A 165 -5.14 -6.23 -9.75
C ALA A 165 -4.83 -6.04 -8.25
N GLY A 166 -3.77 -6.65 -7.73
CA GLY A 166 -3.32 -6.43 -6.35
C GLY A 166 -2.95 -4.98 -6.06
N MET A 167 -2.49 -4.23 -7.07
CA MET A 167 -2.22 -2.81 -6.90
C MET A 167 -3.47 -2.03 -6.50
N LEU A 168 -4.65 -2.44 -7.00
CA LEU A 168 -5.91 -1.78 -6.70
C LEU A 168 -6.36 -2.02 -5.25
N GLY A 169 -5.89 -3.10 -4.63
CA GLY A 169 -6.10 -3.34 -3.20
C GLY A 169 -5.35 -2.37 -2.28
N LEU A 170 -4.41 -1.59 -2.82
CA LEU A 170 -3.68 -0.53 -2.09
C LEU A 170 -4.47 0.79 -2.03
N PHE A 171 -5.55 0.93 -2.82
CA PHE A 171 -6.37 2.13 -2.89
C PHE A 171 -7.10 2.44 -1.58
N VAL A 172 -6.89 3.61 -1.01
CA VAL A 172 -7.50 4.03 0.26
C VAL A 172 -8.72 4.90 0.01
N LEU A 173 -8.53 6.10 -0.55
CA LEU A 173 -9.57 7.11 -0.73
C LEU A 173 -9.63 7.63 -2.17
N GLY A 174 -10.85 7.84 -2.65
CA GLY A 174 -11.14 8.52 -3.91
C GLY A 174 -11.15 10.04 -3.75
N GLU A 175 -11.50 10.73 -4.83
CA GLU A 175 -11.48 12.20 -4.86
C GLU A 175 -12.42 12.84 -3.85
N GLU A 176 -13.67 12.39 -3.82
CA GLU A 176 -14.70 12.90 -2.93
C GLU A 176 -14.37 12.61 -1.46
N ASP A 177 -13.83 11.43 -1.18
CA ASP A 177 -13.42 11.02 0.16
C ASP A 177 -12.23 11.86 0.65
N ALA A 178 -11.22 12.07 -0.21
CA ALA A 178 -10.09 12.94 0.07
C ALA A 178 -10.54 14.40 0.26
N ALA A 179 -11.61 14.82 -0.42
CA ALA A 179 -12.22 16.13 -0.20
C ALA A 179 -12.84 16.28 1.18
N ARG A 180 -13.59 15.27 1.63
CA ARG A 180 -14.17 15.25 2.98
C ARG A 180 -13.09 15.20 4.05
N LEU A 181 -12.01 14.43 3.84
CA LEU A 181 -10.86 14.39 4.74
C LEU A 181 -10.19 15.77 4.89
N ALA A 182 -10.02 16.49 3.78
CA ALA A 182 -9.38 17.80 3.72
C ALA A 182 -10.26 18.96 4.22
N ALA A 183 -11.58 18.76 4.33
CA ALA A 183 -12.52 19.82 4.62
C ALA A 183 -12.20 20.54 5.95
N GLY A 184 -12.09 21.87 5.91
CA GLY A 184 -11.83 22.71 7.07
C GLY A 184 -10.41 22.64 7.64
N ALA A 185 -9.50 21.89 7.02
CA ALA A 185 -8.11 21.86 7.44
C ALA A 185 -7.39 23.17 7.11
N ARG A 186 -6.40 23.53 7.93
CA ARG A 186 -5.48 24.64 7.61
C ARG A 186 -4.59 24.23 6.44
N LEU A 187 -4.07 25.22 5.72
CA LEU A 187 -3.13 25.02 4.63
C LEU A 187 -1.70 25.27 5.12
N ASN A 188 -0.76 24.55 4.50
CA ASN A 188 0.67 24.78 4.63
C ASN A 188 1.12 25.64 3.45
N THR A 189 1.55 26.88 3.69
CA THR A 189 2.00 27.81 2.64
C THR A 189 3.41 28.30 2.95
N ASP A 190 4.10 28.86 1.95
CA ASP A 190 5.44 29.40 2.19
C ASP A 190 5.44 30.54 3.23
N ASP A 191 4.43 31.44 3.17
CA ASP A 191 4.29 32.56 4.12
C ASP A 191 3.88 32.11 5.53
N ARG A 192 3.26 30.93 5.64
CA ARG A 192 2.75 30.35 6.88
C ARG A 192 2.92 28.84 6.81
N LEU A 193 4.05 28.38 7.33
CA LEU A 193 4.51 26.99 7.24
C LEU A 193 4.34 26.25 8.58
N PRO A 194 3.10 26.03 9.08
CA PRO A 194 2.86 25.41 10.38
C PRO A 194 3.43 23.99 10.49
N LEU A 195 3.62 23.29 9.36
CA LEU A 195 4.18 21.94 9.35
C LEU A 195 5.63 21.91 9.86
N GLU A 196 6.44 22.94 9.56
CA GLU A 196 7.86 23.04 9.96
C GLU A 196 8.03 22.97 11.49
N PHE A 197 7.12 23.58 12.23
CA PHE A 197 7.14 23.56 13.70
C PHE A 197 6.19 22.53 14.31
N GLY A 198 5.17 22.12 13.56
CA GLY A 198 4.16 21.17 13.99
C GLY A 198 4.64 19.71 13.94
N ALA A 199 5.35 19.32 12.88
CA ALA A 199 5.83 17.95 12.72
C ALA A 199 6.87 17.55 13.80
N PRO A 200 7.88 18.38 14.14
CA PRO A 200 8.84 18.03 15.21
C PRO A 200 8.19 17.80 16.57
N ARG A 201 7.08 18.48 16.88
CA ARG A 201 6.34 18.28 18.14
C ARG A 201 5.65 16.91 18.22
N ALA A 202 5.38 16.30 17.08
CA ALA A 202 4.74 14.98 16.99
C ALA A 202 5.75 13.84 16.84
N LEU A 203 7.06 14.12 16.84
CA LEU A 203 8.11 13.14 16.52
C LEU A 203 8.07 11.86 17.38
N TYR A 204 7.63 11.98 18.63
CA TYR A 204 7.58 10.86 19.58
C TYR A 204 6.15 10.34 19.83
N LEU A 205 5.18 10.79 19.04
CA LEU A 205 3.80 10.33 19.15
C LEU A 205 3.57 9.13 18.24
N GLU A 206 3.01 8.06 18.80
CA GLU A 206 2.60 6.92 18.01
C GLU A 206 1.26 7.20 17.30
N THR A 207 1.35 7.78 16.11
CA THR A 207 0.18 8.24 15.35
C THR A 207 -0.20 7.33 14.19
N SER A 208 0.54 6.26 13.92
CA SER A 208 0.32 5.42 12.74
C SER A 208 -1.09 4.86 12.69
N LEU A 209 -1.50 4.11 13.72
CA LEU A 209 -2.83 3.52 13.81
C LEU A 209 -3.96 4.58 13.88
N PRO A 210 -3.88 5.62 14.74
CA PRO A 210 -4.89 6.69 14.76
C PRO A 210 -5.08 7.39 13.40
N ASN A 211 -4.00 7.71 12.70
CA ASN A 211 -4.08 8.38 11.40
C ASN A 211 -4.66 7.47 10.34
N ARG A 212 -4.27 6.20 10.31
CA ARG A 212 -4.83 5.22 9.37
C ARG A 212 -6.32 5.01 9.62
N ALA A 213 -6.74 4.89 10.88
CA ALA A 213 -8.15 4.80 11.25
C ALA A 213 -8.94 6.07 10.86
N MET A 214 -8.37 7.27 11.11
CA MET A 214 -8.96 8.53 10.68
C MET A 214 -9.16 8.57 9.17
N VAL A 215 -8.12 8.27 8.37
CA VAL A 215 -8.21 8.27 6.91
C VAL A 215 -9.24 7.25 6.44
N ALA A 216 -9.19 6.01 6.93
CA ALA A 216 -10.11 4.95 6.56
C ALA A 216 -11.58 5.28 6.85
N SER A 217 -11.86 6.09 7.89
CA SER A 217 -13.24 6.50 8.22
C SER A 217 -13.92 7.38 7.17
N PHE A 218 -13.17 7.95 6.22
CA PHE A 218 -13.72 8.72 5.10
C PHE A 218 -14.03 7.87 3.86
N ARG A 219 -13.57 6.60 3.83
CA ARG A 219 -13.72 5.72 2.66
C ARG A 219 -15.18 5.47 2.35
N SER A 220 -15.57 5.69 1.10
CA SER A 220 -16.87 5.32 0.56
C SER A 220 -16.82 4.23 -0.52
N ALA A 221 -15.63 3.91 -1.04
CA ALA A 221 -15.43 2.90 -2.08
C ALA A 221 -14.19 2.02 -1.81
N ASP A 222 -14.27 0.74 -2.18
CA ASP A 222 -13.16 -0.21 -2.03
C ASP A 222 -12.13 -0.15 -3.16
N LEU A 223 -12.51 0.44 -4.30
CA LEU A 223 -11.70 0.55 -5.51
C LEU A 223 -11.72 1.99 -6.04
N PRO A 224 -10.67 2.41 -6.77
CA PRO A 224 -10.68 3.71 -7.44
C PRO A 224 -11.76 3.73 -8.52
N ALA A 225 -12.20 4.93 -8.92
CA ALA A 225 -13.09 5.09 -10.06
C ALA A 225 -12.44 4.51 -11.33
N LEU A 226 -13.09 3.51 -11.94
CA LEU A 226 -12.64 2.83 -13.14
C LEU A 226 -13.45 3.27 -14.37
N THR A 227 -12.86 3.19 -15.56
CA THR A 227 -13.63 3.38 -16.80
C THR A 227 -14.72 2.29 -16.94
N PRO A 228 -15.91 2.60 -17.49
CA PRO A 228 -17.00 1.63 -17.64
C PRO A 228 -16.59 0.35 -18.38
N GLU A 229 -15.69 0.47 -19.36
CA GLU A 229 -15.21 -0.66 -20.16
C GLU A 229 -14.25 -1.56 -19.37
N SER A 230 -13.57 -1.01 -18.35
CA SER A 230 -12.58 -1.73 -17.55
C SER A 230 -13.14 -2.23 -16.21
N ALA A 231 -14.23 -1.63 -15.70
CA ALA A 231 -14.82 -1.98 -14.41
C ALA A 231 -15.22 -3.47 -14.31
N PRO A 232 -15.83 -4.11 -15.33
CA PRO A 232 -16.18 -5.53 -15.27
C PRO A 232 -14.99 -6.48 -15.13
N LEU A 233 -13.75 -6.03 -15.41
CA LEU A 233 -12.56 -6.83 -15.13
C LEU A 233 -12.44 -7.16 -13.64
N MET A 234 -12.93 -6.26 -12.76
CA MET A 234 -12.88 -6.45 -11.31
C MET A 234 -13.89 -7.46 -10.81
N ASP A 235 -14.82 -7.92 -11.64
CA ASP A 235 -15.74 -9.01 -11.30
C ASP A 235 -15.11 -10.38 -11.45
N GLN A 236 -14.01 -10.49 -12.20
CA GLN A 236 -13.32 -11.74 -12.45
C GLN A 236 -12.67 -12.29 -11.18
N ARG A 237 -12.88 -13.58 -10.92
CA ARG A 237 -12.36 -14.31 -9.75
C ARG A 237 -10.87 -14.02 -9.47
N GLY A 238 -10.02 -14.13 -10.50
CA GLY A 238 -8.58 -13.91 -10.36
C GLY A 238 -8.22 -12.48 -9.95
N ASN A 239 -8.89 -11.48 -10.53
CA ASN A 239 -8.63 -10.08 -10.20
C ASN A 239 -9.13 -9.78 -8.78
N ARG A 240 -10.32 -10.28 -8.39
CA ARG A 240 -10.83 -10.13 -7.02
C ARG A 240 -9.89 -10.73 -5.98
N TYR A 241 -9.34 -11.92 -6.25
CA TYR A 241 -8.36 -12.54 -5.37
C TYR A 241 -7.15 -11.63 -5.15
N TRP A 242 -6.58 -11.11 -6.23
CA TRP A 242 -5.40 -10.24 -6.11
C TRP A 242 -5.72 -8.91 -5.43
N VAL A 243 -6.88 -8.29 -5.67
CA VAL A 243 -7.32 -7.11 -4.89
C VAL A 243 -7.33 -7.43 -3.39
N GLY A 244 -7.89 -8.58 -2.99
CA GLY A 244 -7.88 -9.03 -1.59
C GLY A 244 -6.46 -9.19 -1.01
N VAL A 245 -5.52 -9.71 -1.80
CA VAL A 245 -4.10 -9.78 -1.41
C VAL A 245 -3.50 -8.38 -1.22
N GLY A 246 -3.83 -7.43 -2.09
CA GLY A 246 -3.45 -6.02 -1.91
C GLY A 246 -4.00 -5.42 -0.62
N CYS A 247 -5.26 -5.69 -0.28
CA CYS A 247 -5.86 -5.25 0.97
C CYS A 247 -5.15 -5.85 2.20
N LEU A 248 -4.78 -7.13 2.18
CA LEU A 248 -3.96 -7.74 3.24
C LEU A 248 -2.60 -7.06 3.37
N ARG A 249 -1.95 -6.74 2.25
CA ARG A 249 -0.66 -6.06 2.26
C ARG A 249 -0.73 -4.67 2.87
N ARG A 250 -1.82 -3.95 2.61
CA ARG A 250 -2.14 -2.69 3.30
C ARG A 250 -2.47 -2.91 4.79
N GLY A 251 -2.72 -4.13 5.25
CA GLY A 251 -3.15 -4.38 6.63
C GLY A 251 -4.62 -4.04 6.86
N ASP A 252 -5.46 -4.24 5.85
CA ASP A 252 -6.93 -4.12 5.92
C ASP A 252 -7.58 -5.50 5.73
N PRO A 253 -7.54 -6.36 6.78
CA PRO A 253 -8.08 -7.71 6.68
C PRO A 253 -9.61 -7.74 6.50
N ALA A 254 -10.31 -6.67 6.89
CA ALA A 254 -11.76 -6.57 6.69
C ALA A 254 -12.10 -6.45 5.19
N ALA A 255 -11.47 -5.51 4.48
CA ALA A 255 -11.66 -5.40 3.03
C ALA A 255 -11.17 -6.65 2.30
N ALA A 256 -10.03 -7.20 2.72
CA ALA A 256 -9.50 -8.42 2.13
C ALA A 256 -10.47 -9.61 2.24
N LEU A 257 -11.04 -9.82 3.43
CA LEU A 257 -12.00 -10.90 3.66
C LEU A 257 -13.21 -10.77 2.74
N ALA A 258 -13.77 -9.57 2.57
CA ALA A 258 -14.90 -9.35 1.65
C ALA A 258 -14.57 -9.74 0.20
N HIS A 259 -13.35 -9.42 -0.27
CA HIS A 259 -12.88 -9.84 -1.59
C HIS A 259 -12.74 -11.37 -1.70
N PHE A 260 -12.16 -12.03 -0.69
CA PHE A 260 -12.00 -13.49 -0.71
C PHE A 260 -13.32 -14.24 -0.59
N GLU A 261 -14.27 -13.74 0.21
CA GLU A 261 -15.63 -14.27 0.27
C GLU A 261 -16.30 -14.20 -1.10
N ARG A 262 -16.14 -13.07 -1.81
CA ARG A 262 -16.67 -12.95 -3.17
C ARG A 262 -16.01 -13.93 -4.14
N VAL A 263 -14.71 -14.17 -4.02
CA VAL A 263 -14.00 -15.20 -4.80
C VAL A 263 -14.60 -16.58 -4.50
N LEU A 264 -14.83 -16.90 -3.23
CA LEU A 264 -15.37 -18.19 -2.78
C LEU A 264 -16.85 -18.38 -3.10
N GLN A 265 -17.61 -17.31 -3.34
CA GLN A 265 -18.95 -17.38 -3.91
C GLN A 265 -18.92 -17.75 -5.41
N LEU A 266 -17.95 -17.21 -6.15
CA LEU A 266 -17.77 -17.50 -7.58
C LEU A 266 -17.14 -18.87 -7.83
N ASP A 267 -16.24 -19.30 -6.96
CA ASP A 267 -15.59 -20.61 -6.97
C ASP A 267 -15.39 -21.10 -5.53
N PRO A 268 -16.33 -21.92 -5.02
CA PRO A 268 -16.24 -22.48 -3.68
C PRO A 268 -15.00 -23.34 -3.42
N THR A 269 -14.31 -23.77 -4.47
CA THR A 269 -13.16 -24.67 -4.43
C THR A 269 -11.81 -23.96 -4.56
N HIS A 270 -11.79 -22.62 -4.57
CA HIS A 270 -10.58 -21.82 -4.74
C HIS A 270 -9.68 -21.85 -3.49
N THR A 271 -8.83 -22.86 -3.38
CA THR A 271 -7.95 -23.10 -2.21
C THR A 271 -7.14 -21.87 -1.77
N PRO A 272 -6.46 -21.11 -2.64
CA PRO A 272 -5.71 -19.92 -2.20
C PRO A 272 -6.58 -18.83 -1.54
N ALA A 273 -7.85 -18.71 -1.97
CA ALA A 273 -8.77 -17.73 -1.40
C ALA A 273 -9.33 -18.20 -0.05
N ALA A 274 -9.57 -19.51 0.10
CA ALA A 274 -9.96 -20.08 1.38
C ALA A 274 -8.85 -19.92 2.45
N ILE A 275 -7.58 -20.16 2.08
CA ILE A 275 -6.44 -19.89 2.96
C ILE A 275 -6.35 -18.40 3.32
N ALA A 276 -6.44 -17.51 2.33
CA ALA A 276 -6.33 -16.08 2.57
C ALA A 276 -7.51 -15.52 3.39
N ALA A 277 -8.73 -16.04 3.20
CA ALA A 277 -9.90 -15.73 4.02
C ALA A 277 -9.73 -16.21 5.46
N ALA A 278 -9.19 -17.41 5.68
CA ALA A 278 -8.90 -17.92 7.02
C ALA A 278 -7.89 -17.03 7.77
N MET A 279 -6.82 -16.61 7.08
CA MET A 279 -5.84 -15.69 7.63
C MET A 279 -6.44 -14.32 7.96
N ALA A 280 -7.22 -13.74 7.04
CA ALA A 280 -7.91 -12.47 7.27
C ALA A 280 -8.89 -12.55 8.45
N ALA A 281 -9.65 -13.64 8.57
CA ALA A 281 -10.56 -13.87 9.67
C ALA A 281 -9.83 -13.99 11.03
N LEU A 282 -8.67 -14.65 11.10
CA LEU A 282 -7.85 -14.68 12.31
C LEU A 282 -7.34 -13.28 12.70
N GLN A 283 -6.87 -12.48 11.74
CA GLN A 283 -6.43 -11.10 12.00
C GLN A 283 -7.57 -10.21 12.53
N LEU A 284 -8.81 -10.52 12.17
CA LEU A 284 -10.02 -9.87 12.69
C LEU A 284 -10.50 -10.42 14.04
N GLY A 285 -9.77 -11.37 14.64
CA GLY A 285 -10.20 -12.02 15.89
C GLY A 285 -11.42 -12.91 15.73
N ARG A 286 -11.66 -13.47 14.53
CA ARG A 286 -12.81 -14.33 14.19
C ARG A 286 -12.37 -15.79 13.98
N PRO A 287 -12.05 -16.54 15.04
CA PRO A 287 -11.48 -17.88 14.90
C PRO A 287 -12.46 -18.92 14.36
N ALA A 288 -13.77 -18.79 14.60
CA ALA A 288 -14.78 -19.72 14.06
C ALA A 288 -14.88 -19.64 12.52
N PRO A 289 -15.09 -18.45 11.89
CA PRO A 289 -15.00 -18.33 10.44
C PRO A 289 -13.65 -18.76 9.87
N ALA A 290 -12.55 -18.45 10.57
CA ALA A 290 -11.22 -18.84 10.11
C ALA A 290 -11.05 -20.37 10.04
N LEU A 291 -11.55 -21.10 11.03
CA LEU A 291 -11.52 -22.57 11.01
C LEU A 291 -12.34 -23.13 9.83
N ASP A 292 -13.53 -22.58 9.57
CA ASP A 292 -14.36 -23.00 8.42
C ASP A 292 -13.62 -22.81 7.09
N PHE A 293 -13.08 -21.62 6.85
CA PHE A 293 -12.31 -21.35 5.63
C PHE A 293 -11.07 -22.27 5.51
N ALA A 294 -10.37 -22.51 6.60
CA ALA A 294 -9.22 -23.42 6.60
C ALA A 294 -9.64 -24.86 6.29
N GLN A 295 -10.72 -25.36 6.88
CA GLN A 295 -11.27 -26.69 6.59
C GLN A 295 -11.73 -26.83 5.14
N ARG A 296 -12.33 -25.79 4.55
CA ARG A 296 -12.64 -25.76 3.12
C ARG A 296 -11.40 -25.88 2.24
N ALA A 297 -10.29 -25.24 2.61
CA ALA A 297 -9.02 -25.39 1.91
C ALA A 297 -8.43 -26.81 2.05
N LEU A 298 -8.70 -27.49 3.18
CA LEU A 298 -8.26 -28.87 3.46
C LEU A 298 -9.13 -29.95 2.80
N ALA A 299 -10.32 -29.60 2.30
CA ALA A 299 -11.25 -30.55 1.68
C ALA A 299 -10.70 -31.18 0.38
N ARG A 300 -9.61 -30.64 -0.18
CA ARG A 300 -8.98 -31.15 -1.41
C ARG A 300 -7.52 -31.54 -1.15
N PRO A 301 -7.11 -32.77 -1.50
CA PRO A 301 -5.69 -33.15 -1.44
C PRO A 301 -4.89 -32.51 -2.60
N PRO A 302 -3.59 -32.24 -2.40
CA PRO A 302 -2.86 -32.36 -1.14
C PRO A 302 -3.25 -31.24 -0.15
N ALA A 303 -3.29 -31.58 1.15
CA ALA A 303 -3.62 -30.63 2.20
C ALA A 303 -2.54 -29.54 2.28
N PRO A 304 -2.87 -28.25 2.04
CA PRO A 304 -1.88 -27.19 2.10
C PRO A 304 -1.35 -27.02 3.54
N PRO A 305 -0.03 -26.99 3.78
CA PRO A 305 0.54 -26.80 5.12
C PRO A 305 0.04 -25.54 5.81
N ALA A 306 -0.10 -24.43 5.06
CA ALA A 306 -0.68 -23.19 5.56
C ALA A 306 -2.15 -23.34 6.02
N ALA A 307 -2.96 -24.13 5.32
CA ALA A 307 -4.35 -24.38 5.73
C ALA A 307 -4.42 -25.20 7.03
N LEU A 308 -3.54 -26.20 7.19
CA LEU A 308 -3.41 -26.96 8.43
C LEU A 308 -2.99 -26.04 9.58
N PHE A 309 -1.97 -25.21 9.36
CA PHE A 309 -1.51 -24.25 10.36
C PHE A 309 -2.64 -23.31 10.82
N LEU A 310 -3.36 -22.69 9.88
CA LEU A 310 -4.47 -21.80 10.19
C LEU A 310 -5.61 -22.54 10.94
N ALA A 311 -5.97 -23.75 10.51
CA ALA A 311 -6.96 -24.56 11.22
C ALA A 311 -6.53 -24.88 12.66
N GLY A 312 -5.24 -25.19 12.87
CA GLY A 312 -4.67 -25.45 14.19
C GLY A 312 -4.74 -24.24 15.11
N VAL A 313 -4.31 -23.08 14.61
CA VAL A 313 -4.41 -21.81 15.34
C VAL A 313 -5.88 -21.48 15.65
N SER A 314 -6.77 -21.55 14.66
CA SER A 314 -8.20 -21.29 14.87
C SER A 314 -8.84 -22.23 15.89
N ALA A 315 -8.53 -23.53 15.85
CA ALA A 315 -9.02 -24.51 16.81
C ALA A 315 -8.52 -24.22 18.24
N TRP A 316 -7.27 -23.77 18.39
CA TRP A 316 -6.72 -23.35 19.69
C TRP A 316 -7.52 -22.19 20.30
N TRP A 317 -7.79 -21.14 19.51
CA TRP A 317 -8.59 -19.99 19.92
C TRP A 317 -10.04 -20.36 20.30
N LEU A 318 -10.58 -21.42 19.72
CA LEU A 318 -11.90 -21.97 20.04
C LEU A 318 -11.89 -22.93 21.25
N GLY A 319 -10.74 -23.15 21.88
CA GLY A 319 -10.59 -24.07 23.01
C GLY A 319 -10.57 -25.55 22.64
N ARG A 320 -10.37 -25.88 21.35
CA ARG A 320 -10.33 -27.26 20.83
C ARG A 320 -8.89 -27.77 20.79
N GLY A 321 -8.31 -28.00 21.97
CA GLY A 321 -6.88 -28.31 22.12
C GLY A 321 -6.41 -29.54 21.33
N GLU A 322 -7.14 -30.66 21.40
CA GLU A 322 -6.77 -31.89 20.68
C GLU A 322 -6.77 -31.69 19.15
N GLU A 323 -7.81 -31.04 18.61
CA GLU A 323 -7.92 -30.71 17.18
C GLU A 323 -6.77 -29.77 16.75
N ALA A 324 -6.47 -28.76 17.56
CA ALA A 324 -5.39 -27.81 17.31
C ALA A 324 -4.03 -28.51 17.20
N GLY A 325 -3.71 -29.40 18.15
CA GLY A 325 -2.46 -30.16 18.15
C GLY A 325 -2.30 -31.01 16.90
N SER A 326 -3.33 -31.75 16.52
CA SER A 326 -3.34 -32.60 15.32
C SER A 326 -3.02 -31.81 14.04
N TYR A 327 -3.65 -30.65 13.85
CA TYR A 327 -3.37 -29.81 12.69
C TYR A 327 -1.95 -29.22 12.70
N LEU A 328 -1.50 -28.67 13.83
CA LEU A 328 -0.18 -28.04 13.94
C LEU A 328 0.95 -29.06 13.72
N GLU A 329 0.81 -30.28 14.23
CA GLU A 329 1.77 -31.37 14.01
C GLU A 329 1.86 -31.76 12.55
N ARG A 330 0.72 -31.90 11.86
CA ARG A 330 0.68 -32.19 10.43
C ARG A 330 1.28 -31.07 9.59
N ALA A 331 1.00 -29.81 9.93
CA ALA A 331 1.60 -28.65 9.25
C ALA A 331 3.13 -28.67 9.39
N SER A 332 3.64 -28.87 10.61
CA SER A 332 5.08 -28.94 10.89
C SER A 332 5.75 -30.18 10.30
N ALA A 333 5.03 -31.30 10.13
CA ALA A 333 5.56 -32.50 9.50
C ALA A 333 5.72 -32.33 7.97
N LEU A 334 4.79 -31.61 7.33
CA LEU A 334 4.86 -31.32 5.89
C LEU A 334 5.90 -30.25 5.55
N GLU A 335 6.11 -29.27 6.43
CA GLU A 335 7.16 -28.25 6.27
C GLU A 335 8.06 -28.15 7.52
N PRO A 336 8.97 -29.12 7.75
CA PRO A 336 9.84 -29.11 8.93
C PRO A 336 10.79 -27.90 9.00
N GLY A 337 11.10 -27.28 7.86
CA GLY A 337 11.94 -26.08 7.78
C GLY A 337 11.23 -24.79 8.18
N ASN A 338 9.89 -24.79 8.24
CA ASN A 338 9.12 -23.58 8.51
C ASN A 338 9.25 -23.16 9.98
N ALA A 339 9.92 -22.03 10.23
CA ALA A 339 10.21 -21.55 11.58
C ALA A 339 8.94 -21.17 12.35
N GLU A 340 7.95 -20.57 11.67
CA GLU A 340 6.68 -20.16 12.29
C GLU A 340 5.88 -21.38 12.77
N PHE A 341 5.81 -22.43 11.94
CA PHE A 341 5.08 -23.66 12.30
C PHE A 341 5.71 -24.35 13.50
N ARG A 342 7.04 -24.46 13.51
CA ARG A 342 7.78 -25.06 14.62
C ARG A 342 7.63 -24.27 15.90
N GLU A 343 7.78 -22.96 15.84
CA GLU A 343 7.68 -22.09 17.01
C GLU A 343 6.25 -22.09 17.58
N THR A 344 5.24 -22.04 16.73
CA THR A 344 3.83 -22.12 17.15
C THR A 344 3.51 -23.47 17.79
N LEU A 345 3.95 -24.59 17.19
CA LEU A 345 3.76 -25.92 17.75
C LEU A 345 4.49 -26.08 19.09
N ARG A 346 5.71 -25.54 19.21
CA ARG A 346 6.47 -25.52 20.46
C ARG A 346 5.70 -24.78 21.55
N ARG A 347 5.22 -23.57 21.25
CA ARG A 347 4.43 -22.73 22.18
C ARG A 347 3.11 -23.40 22.56
N PHE A 348 2.45 -24.07 21.61
CA PHE A 348 1.25 -24.85 21.86
C PHE A 348 1.51 -25.97 22.87
N ARG A 349 2.58 -26.77 22.65
CA ARG A 349 2.97 -27.88 23.54
C ARG A 349 3.38 -27.42 24.94
N SER A 350 4.01 -26.24 25.07
CA SER A 350 4.37 -25.67 26.37
C SER A 350 3.25 -24.91 27.06
N GLY A 351 2.05 -24.79 26.46
CA GLY A 351 0.94 -24.01 26.99
C GLY A 351 1.18 -22.49 26.98
N THR A 352 2.20 -22.02 26.26
CA THR A 352 2.59 -20.60 26.17
C THR A 352 2.14 -19.95 24.85
N LEU A 353 1.30 -20.65 24.08
CA LEU A 353 0.58 -20.05 22.97
C LEU A 353 -0.55 -19.21 23.55
N SER A 354 -0.31 -17.90 23.64
CA SER A 354 -1.28 -16.96 24.19
C SER A 354 -2.56 -16.99 23.37
N ARG A 355 -3.69 -17.14 24.06
CA ARG A 355 -4.98 -16.62 23.60
C ARG A 355 -5.04 -15.10 23.83
#